data_AF-A0A941KBL9-F1
#
_entry.id   AF-A0A941KBL9-F1
#
_cell.length_a   1.000
_cell.length_b   1.000
_cell.length_c   1.000
_cell.angle_alpha   90.00
_cell.angle_beta   90.00
_cell.angle_gamma   90.00
#
_symmetry.space_group_name_H-M   'P 1'
#
loop_
_entity.id
_entity.type
_entity.pdbx_description
1 polymer ?
#
loop_
_entity_poly.entity_id
_entity_poly.type
_entity_poly.pdbx_seq_one_letter_code
_entity_poly.pdbx_strand_id
1 'polypeptide(L)'
;MSVFGDVLKEVVKRRGLTQRELAMKLGKTAGYISHLTTGRQKTVDLELSSQLANALDTGTTFWSDLFHDEETNRARSVDSYLSELDLRQTVDVPPGILVDFQIETMIQAARDSEFLSRSASPGEEHLWIDNFDAERLQASSYDLIIGGVWRDKSAMDRAKFLSERDLFTVRAHSYELAFTLETICMPAFMHARVSQSASFARSGLIVSHGPIVDPCFEGVLTVAVHNYGDEDISIPVGDPFLTLVFERLTAMPQKARELRPDPSQNRPVDAEERRLSTENRLLREKLAAMEARIAAATRDP
;
A
#
# COMPACT_ATOMS: atom_id res chain seq x y z
N MET A 1 20.72 -24.74 -28.56
CA MET A 1 19.79 -24.59 -27.41
C MET A 1 19.84 -23.13 -27.02
N SER A 2 18.70 -22.52 -26.73
CA SER A 2 18.61 -21.10 -26.39
C SER A 2 18.34 -20.96 -24.90
N VAL A 3 19.25 -20.28 -24.20
CA VAL A 3 19.13 -20.09 -22.74
C VAL A 3 17.90 -19.24 -22.44
N PHE A 4 17.68 -18.17 -23.19
CA PHE A 4 16.46 -17.36 -23.17
C PHE A 4 15.22 -18.22 -23.34
N GLY A 5 15.21 -19.07 -24.37
CA GLY A 5 14.07 -19.93 -24.67
C GLY A 5 13.76 -20.93 -23.56
N ASP A 6 14.78 -21.45 -22.89
CA ASP A 6 14.63 -22.42 -21.80
C ASP A 6 14.21 -21.75 -20.48
N VAL A 7 14.76 -20.57 -20.16
CA VAL A 7 14.29 -19.73 -19.05
C VAL A 7 12.82 -19.34 -19.25
N LEU A 8 12.45 -18.90 -20.46
CA LEU A 8 11.07 -18.52 -20.78
C LEU A 8 10.09 -19.68 -20.56
N LYS A 9 10.43 -20.90 -20.98
CA LYS A 9 9.59 -22.09 -20.75
C LYS A 9 9.39 -22.36 -19.27
N GLU A 10 10.46 -22.31 -18.48
CA GLU A 10 10.40 -22.63 -17.06
C GLU A 10 9.63 -21.56 -16.29
N VAL A 11 9.80 -20.27 -16.60
CA VAL A 11 9.01 -19.18 -16.01
C VAL A 11 7.52 -19.32 -16.34
N VAL A 12 7.17 -19.55 -17.61
CA VAL A 12 5.79 -19.78 -18.05
C VAL A 12 5.14 -20.95 -17.29
N LYS A 13 5.88 -22.05 -17.14
CA LYS A 13 5.45 -23.22 -16.39
C LYS A 13 5.27 -22.92 -14.89
N ARG A 14 6.22 -22.22 -14.25
CA ARG A 14 6.12 -21.81 -12.84
C ARG A 14 4.93 -20.87 -12.59
N ARG A 15 4.53 -20.07 -13.57
CA ARG A 15 3.33 -19.22 -13.52
C ARG A 15 2.03 -19.96 -13.85
N GLY A 16 2.07 -21.27 -14.08
CA GLY A 16 0.88 -22.07 -14.41
C GLY A 16 0.26 -21.73 -15.77
N LEU A 17 1.03 -21.12 -16.67
CA LEU A 17 0.56 -20.71 -17.99
C LEU A 17 0.99 -21.72 -19.06
N THR A 18 0.20 -21.82 -20.11
CA THR A 18 0.56 -22.47 -21.36
C THR A 18 1.17 -21.46 -22.34
N GLN A 19 1.92 -21.93 -23.34
CA GLN A 19 2.42 -21.04 -24.42
C GLN A 19 1.30 -20.32 -25.16
N ARG A 20 0.12 -20.95 -25.26
CA ARG A 20 -1.06 -20.37 -25.91
C ARG A 20 -1.63 -19.22 -25.08
N GLU A 21 -1.68 -19.37 -23.75
CA GLU A 21 -2.13 -18.30 -22.84
C GLU A 21 -1.15 -17.14 -22.79
N LEU A 22 0.16 -17.41 -22.82
CA LEU A 22 1.16 -16.35 -22.96
C LEU A 22 0.98 -15.60 -24.29
N ALA A 23 0.75 -16.32 -25.39
CA ALA A 23 0.50 -15.70 -26.69
C ALA A 23 -0.70 -14.75 -26.65
N MET A 24 -1.81 -15.17 -26.02
CA MET A 24 -2.99 -14.33 -25.83
C MET A 24 -2.70 -13.09 -24.98
N LYS A 25 -1.95 -13.23 -23.88
CA LYS A 25 -1.55 -12.09 -23.02
C LYS A 25 -0.69 -11.06 -23.76
N LEU A 26 0.19 -11.51 -24.66
CA LEU A 26 1.07 -10.62 -25.43
C LEU A 26 0.43 -10.07 -26.72
N GLY A 27 -0.80 -10.49 -27.06
CA GLY A 27 -1.40 -10.18 -28.35
C GLY A 27 -0.63 -10.75 -29.54
N LYS A 28 0.05 -11.90 -29.36
CA LYS A 28 0.87 -12.56 -30.39
C LYS A 28 0.30 -13.94 -30.75
N THR A 29 0.82 -14.57 -31.80
CA THR A 29 0.42 -15.93 -32.20
C THR A 29 1.19 -17.00 -31.40
N ALA A 30 0.62 -18.20 -31.27
CA ALA A 30 1.32 -19.32 -30.63
C ALA A 30 2.63 -19.68 -31.36
N GLY A 31 2.68 -19.49 -32.68
CA GLY A 31 3.90 -19.67 -33.48
C GLY A 31 5.00 -18.66 -33.11
N TYR A 32 4.63 -17.43 -32.77
CA TYR A 32 5.57 -16.41 -32.29
C TYR A 32 6.23 -16.83 -30.97
N ILE A 33 5.44 -17.34 -30.00
CA ILE A 33 5.98 -17.86 -28.73
C ILE A 33 6.85 -19.10 -28.96
N SER A 34 6.48 -19.95 -29.91
CA SER A 34 7.32 -21.09 -30.32
C SER A 34 8.68 -20.62 -30.87
N HIS A 35 8.71 -19.55 -31.65
CA HIS A 35 9.97 -18.98 -32.16
C HIS A 35 10.84 -18.39 -31.06
N LEU A 36 10.25 -17.72 -30.05
CA LEU A 36 10.96 -17.24 -28.87
C LEU A 36 11.58 -18.40 -28.07
N THR A 37 10.79 -19.44 -27.79
CA THR A 37 11.22 -20.58 -26.96
C THR A 37 12.19 -21.54 -27.64
N THR A 38 12.29 -21.48 -28.97
CA THR A 38 13.25 -22.27 -29.77
C THR A 38 14.50 -21.49 -30.15
N GLY A 39 14.59 -20.20 -29.82
CA GLY A 39 15.70 -19.32 -30.20
C GLY A 39 15.72 -18.96 -31.69
N ARG A 40 14.58 -19.09 -32.39
CA ARG A 40 14.45 -18.67 -33.80
C ARG A 40 14.20 -17.17 -33.94
N GLN A 41 13.74 -16.53 -32.87
CA GLN A 41 13.58 -15.09 -32.82
C GLN A 41 14.95 -14.42 -32.73
N LYS A 42 15.20 -13.44 -33.62
CA LYS A 42 16.50 -12.77 -33.73
C LYS A 42 16.61 -11.47 -32.92
N THR A 43 15.50 -10.96 -32.43
CA THR A 43 15.47 -9.70 -31.66
C THR A 43 14.39 -9.78 -30.58
N VAL A 44 14.76 -9.31 -29.39
CA VAL A 44 13.85 -8.97 -28.30
C VAL A 44 14.01 -7.47 -28.07
N ASP A 45 13.06 -6.68 -28.56
CA ASP A 45 13.07 -5.24 -28.37
C ASP A 45 12.52 -4.84 -26.99
N LEU A 46 12.65 -3.56 -26.65
CA LEU A 46 12.20 -3.02 -25.35
C LEU A 46 10.69 -3.19 -25.15
N GLU A 47 9.91 -3.14 -26.25
CA GLU A 47 8.47 -3.34 -26.23
C GLU A 47 8.14 -4.78 -25.83
N LEU A 48 8.75 -5.78 -26.48
CA LEU A 48 8.55 -7.18 -26.16
C LEU A 48 9.06 -7.54 -24.76
N SER A 49 10.20 -6.98 -24.34
CA SER A 49 10.73 -7.15 -22.98
C SER A 49 9.71 -6.66 -21.95
N SER A 50 9.13 -5.48 -22.17
CA SER A 50 8.10 -4.90 -21.28
C SER A 50 6.82 -5.74 -21.27
N GLN A 51 6.40 -6.23 -22.44
CA GLN A 51 5.22 -7.11 -22.55
C GLN A 51 5.43 -8.44 -21.81
N LEU A 52 6.61 -9.06 -21.94
CA LEU A 52 6.98 -10.27 -21.21
C LEU A 52 7.09 -10.02 -19.70
N ALA A 53 7.67 -8.88 -19.31
CA ALA A 53 7.78 -8.46 -17.92
C ALA A 53 6.41 -8.41 -17.25
N ASN A 54 5.46 -7.71 -17.88
CA ASN A 54 4.09 -7.57 -17.38
C ASN A 54 3.33 -8.91 -17.42
N ALA A 55 3.48 -9.70 -18.48
CA ALA A 55 2.71 -10.94 -18.64
C ALA A 55 3.13 -12.05 -17.64
N LEU A 56 4.41 -12.07 -17.27
CA LEU A 56 5.03 -13.10 -16.44
C LEU A 56 5.38 -12.63 -15.02
N ASP A 57 5.08 -11.37 -14.70
CA ASP A 57 5.38 -10.74 -13.41
C ASP A 57 6.89 -10.87 -13.10
N THR A 58 7.69 -10.20 -13.92
CA THR A 58 9.16 -10.18 -13.85
C THR A 58 9.67 -8.75 -14.06
N GLY A 59 10.94 -8.47 -13.74
CA GLY A 59 11.50 -7.13 -13.90
C GLY A 59 11.51 -6.64 -15.36
N THR A 60 11.28 -5.35 -15.57
CA THR A 60 11.14 -4.72 -16.92
C THR A 60 12.36 -4.90 -17.82
N THR A 61 13.57 -4.95 -17.25
CA THR A 61 14.82 -5.17 -18.00
C THR A 61 15.26 -6.63 -18.07
N PHE A 62 14.62 -7.53 -17.32
CA PHE A 62 15.11 -8.90 -17.16
C PHE A 62 15.26 -9.63 -18.51
N TRP A 63 14.23 -9.55 -19.35
CA TRP A 63 14.23 -10.25 -20.64
C TRP A 63 15.19 -9.63 -21.65
N SER A 64 15.36 -8.31 -21.64
CA SER A 64 16.36 -7.63 -22.47
C SER A 64 17.78 -7.98 -22.03
N ASP A 65 18.06 -8.02 -20.72
CA ASP A 65 19.37 -8.35 -20.16
C ASP A 65 19.73 -9.81 -20.49
N LEU A 66 18.80 -10.74 -20.28
CA LEU A 66 18.96 -12.15 -20.62
C LEU A 66 19.23 -12.37 -22.12
N PHE A 67 18.46 -11.69 -22.98
CA PHE A 67 18.65 -11.80 -24.42
C PHE A 67 20.01 -11.24 -24.86
N HIS A 68 20.43 -10.11 -24.29
CA HIS A 68 21.74 -9.52 -24.54
C HIS A 68 22.89 -10.42 -24.06
N ASP A 69 22.75 -11.04 -22.90
CA ASP A 69 23.73 -12.01 -22.40
C ASP A 69 23.87 -13.20 -23.36
N GLU A 70 22.76 -13.71 -23.92
CA GLU A 70 22.80 -14.79 -24.92
C GLU A 70 23.46 -14.35 -26.23
N GLU A 71 23.12 -13.19 -26.77
CA GLU A 71 23.73 -12.66 -27.99
C GLU A 71 25.24 -12.39 -27.85
N THR A 72 25.66 -11.93 -26.67
CA THR A 72 27.07 -11.64 -26.36
C THR A 72 27.85 -12.84 -25.84
N ASN A 73 27.23 -14.04 -25.83
CA ASN A 73 27.81 -15.28 -25.32
C ASN A 73 28.28 -15.18 -23.85
N ARG A 74 27.55 -14.41 -23.04
CA ARG A 74 27.69 -14.21 -21.60
C ARG A 74 26.54 -14.86 -20.80
N ALA A 75 25.66 -15.59 -21.47
CA ALA A 75 24.53 -16.26 -20.82
C ALA A 75 25.00 -17.17 -19.68
N ARG A 76 24.42 -16.93 -18.49
CA ARG A 76 24.56 -17.79 -17.31
C ARG A 76 23.71 -19.07 -17.47
N SER A 77 23.79 -19.98 -16.50
CA SER A 77 22.91 -21.15 -16.48
C SER A 77 21.44 -20.74 -16.32
N VAL A 78 20.52 -21.57 -16.83
CA VAL A 78 19.07 -21.41 -16.63
C VAL A 78 18.76 -21.25 -15.13
N ASP A 79 19.33 -22.11 -14.28
CA ASP A 79 19.16 -22.03 -12.83
C ASP A 79 19.64 -20.71 -12.23
N SER A 80 20.69 -20.08 -12.77
CA SER A 80 21.15 -18.77 -12.31
C SER A 80 20.14 -17.67 -12.62
N TYR A 81 19.52 -17.68 -13.80
CA TYR A 81 18.48 -16.71 -14.16
C TYR A 81 17.18 -16.96 -13.40
N LEU A 82 16.82 -18.22 -13.16
CA LEU A 82 15.67 -18.56 -12.35
C LEU A 82 15.89 -18.17 -10.89
N SER A 83 17.08 -18.41 -10.34
CA SER A 83 17.45 -17.94 -9.00
C SER A 83 17.42 -16.41 -8.93
N GLU A 84 17.88 -15.72 -9.97
CA GLU A 84 17.75 -14.27 -10.06
C GLU A 84 16.29 -13.81 -10.13
N LEU A 85 15.40 -14.51 -10.84
CA LEU A 85 13.97 -14.20 -10.83
C LEU A 85 13.31 -14.50 -9.48
N ASP A 86 13.73 -15.56 -8.80
CA ASP A 86 13.28 -15.88 -7.45
C ASP A 86 13.80 -14.81 -6.45
N LEU A 87 14.99 -14.25 -6.72
CA LEU A 87 15.56 -13.09 -6.02
C LEU A 87 14.93 -11.75 -6.46
N ARG A 88 14.43 -11.60 -7.69
CA ARG A 88 13.82 -10.36 -8.23
C ARG A 88 12.30 -10.29 -8.02
N GLN A 89 11.62 -11.41 -7.81
CA GLN A 89 10.31 -11.44 -7.14
C GLN A 89 10.45 -10.99 -5.66
N THR A 90 11.68 -10.87 -5.17
CA THR A 90 12.04 -10.43 -3.81
C THR A 90 12.94 -9.18 -3.76
N VAL A 91 13.19 -8.48 -4.88
CA VAL A 91 14.05 -7.27 -4.91
C VAL A 91 13.49 -6.32 -5.98
N ASP A 92 12.93 -5.17 -5.59
CA ASP A 92 13.78 -3.98 -5.49
C ASP A 92 13.91 -3.34 -4.10
N VAL A 93 13.43 -4.01 -3.04
CA VAL A 93 13.78 -3.65 -1.67
C VAL A 93 13.92 -4.95 -0.88
N PRO A 94 15.09 -5.25 -0.26
CA PRO A 94 15.22 -6.42 0.59
C PRO A 94 14.13 -6.41 1.68
N PRO A 95 13.62 -7.58 2.10
CA PRO A 95 12.69 -7.65 3.22
C PRO A 95 13.30 -6.93 4.41
N GLY A 96 12.51 -6.08 5.05
CA GLY A 96 13.02 -5.14 6.02
C GLY A 96 12.07 -3.97 6.25
N ILE A 97 12.46 -3.13 7.20
CA ILE A 97 11.74 -1.92 7.56
C ILE A 97 11.88 -0.90 6.43
N LEU A 98 10.76 -0.31 6.01
CA LEU A 98 10.77 0.79 5.07
C LEU A 98 11.23 2.07 5.74
N VAL A 99 12.05 2.84 5.04
CA VAL A 99 12.42 4.21 5.42
C VAL A 99 11.48 5.24 4.81
N ASP A 100 11.50 6.45 5.34
CA ASP A 100 10.70 7.61 4.93
C ASP A 100 10.46 7.70 3.41
N PHE A 101 11.51 7.81 2.60
CA PHE A 101 11.39 8.00 1.16
C PHE A 101 10.67 6.82 0.48
N GLN A 102 10.82 5.60 1.00
CA GLN A 102 10.16 4.41 0.46
C GLN A 102 8.68 4.40 0.80
N ILE A 103 8.33 4.79 2.03
CA ILE A 103 6.93 4.95 2.47
C ILE A 103 6.26 6.01 1.59
N GLU A 104 6.88 7.19 1.47
CA GLU A 104 6.35 8.30 0.67
C GLU A 104 6.20 7.93 -0.80
N THR A 105 7.22 7.31 -1.41
CA THR A 105 7.16 6.86 -2.81
C THR A 105 6.02 5.88 -3.03
N MET A 106 5.82 4.92 -2.12
CA MET A 106 4.73 3.95 -2.25
C MET A 106 3.34 4.59 -2.15
N ILE A 107 3.17 5.57 -1.25
CA ILE A 107 1.92 6.32 -1.10
C ILE A 107 1.67 7.23 -2.30
N GLN A 108 2.71 7.88 -2.83
CA GLN A 108 2.58 8.76 -4.00
C GLN A 108 2.28 7.97 -5.28
N ALA A 109 2.91 6.81 -5.48
CA ALA A 109 2.60 5.92 -6.60
C ALA A 109 1.12 5.51 -6.62
N ALA A 110 0.50 5.31 -5.45
CA ALA A 110 -0.92 5.01 -5.32
C ALA A 110 -1.83 6.22 -5.64
N ARG A 111 -1.33 7.45 -5.51
CA ARG A 111 -2.04 8.69 -5.85
C ARG A 111 -1.94 9.01 -7.34
N ASP A 112 -0.75 8.85 -7.92
CA ASP A 112 -0.45 9.11 -9.33
C ASP A 112 -1.06 8.08 -10.28
N SER A 113 -1.43 6.89 -9.78
CA SER A 113 -2.28 5.93 -10.48
C SER A 113 -3.74 6.41 -10.60
N GLU A 114 -3.92 7.69 -10.92
CA GLU A 114 -5.14 8.49 -10.97
C GLU A 114 -6.10 7.98 -12.08
N PHE A 115 -6.56 6.74 -11.96
CA PHE A 115 -7.65 6.15 -12.72
C PHE A 115 -8.08 4.86 -12.02
N LEU A 116 -9.14 4.95 -11.20
CA LEU A 116 -9.93 3.82 -10.75
C LEU A 116 -10.52 3.05 -11.95
N SER A 117 -9.72 2.37 -12.76
CA SER A 117 -10.22 1.37 -13.69
C SER A 117 -10.58 0.14 -12.88
N ARG A 118 -11.81 0.14 -12.35
CA ARG A 118 -12.84 -0.93 -12.30
C ARG A 118 -12.42 -2.42 -12.39
N SER A 119 -11.18 -2.82 -12.06
CA SER A 119 -10.73 -4.21 -12.21
C SER A 119 -9.52 -4.61 -11.36
N ALA A 120 -8.75 -3.69 -10.76
CA ALA A 120 -7.74 -4.05 -9.77
C ALA A 120 -8.36 -3.89 -8.37
N SER A 121 -8.31 -4.94 -7.56
CA SER A 121 -8.85 -4.89 -6.20
C SER A 121 -7.95 -3.97 -5.36
N PRO A 122 -8.46 -2.92 -4.70
CA PRO A 122 -7.70 -2.18 -3.70
C PRO A 122 -7.09 -3.18 -2.69
N GLY A 123 -5.79 -3.03 -2.38
CA GLY A 123 -5.07 -3.91 -1.44
C GLY A 123 -4.16 -4.98 -2.05
N GLU A 124 -4.10 -5.16 -3.38
CA GLU A 124 -3.20 -6.15 -3.99
C GLU A 124 -1.77 -5.62 -4.23
N GLU A 125 -1.60 -4.32 -4.56
CA GLU A 125 -0.31 -3.80 -5.07
C GLU A 125 0.21 -2.51 -4.41
N HIS A 126 -0.64 -1.74 -3.71
CA HIS A 126 -0.26 -0.40 -3.24
C HIS A 126 -0.53 -0.18 -1.74
N LEU A 127 0.40 0.53 -1.09
CA LEU A 127 0.20 1.11 0.23
C LEU A 127 -0.52 2.44 0.07
N TRP A 128 -1.66 2.59 0.73
CA TRP A 128 -2.43 3.82 0.71
C TRP A 128 -2.84 4.22 2.12
N ILE A 129 -2.74 5.52 2.42
CA ILE A 129 -3.15 6.11 3.69
C ILE A 129 -4.03 7.31 3.37
N ASP A 130 -5.31 7.22 3.73
CA ASP A 130 -6.22 8.36 3.66
C ASP A 130 -5.84 9.39 4.72
N ASN A 131 -5.91 10.68 4.36
CA ASN A 131 -5.37 11.78 5.18
C ASN A 131 -3.87 11.68 5.46
N PHE A 132 -3.07 11.09 4.55
CA PHE A 132 -1.61 11.11 4.68
C PHE A 132 -1.06 12.54 4.75
N ASP A 133 -0.24 12.78 5.77
CA ASP A 133 0.42 14.05 6.10
C ASP A 133 1.94 13.84 6.15
N ALA A 134 2.66 14.51 5.28
CA ALA A 134 4.12 14.38 5.16
C ALA A 134 4.85 14.81 6.44
N GLU A 135 4.28 15.71 7.26
CA GLU A 135 4.90 16.13 8.53
C GLU A 135 4.89 15.03 9.60
N ARG A 136 4.06 13.99 9.41
CA ARG A 136 3.96 12.84 10.33
C ARG A 136 4.85 11.68 9.92
N LEU A 137 5.46 11.76 8.73
CA LEU A 137 6.43 10.79 8.26
C LEU A 137 7.73 10.93 9.06
N GLN A 138 8.16 9.83 9.67
CA GLN A 138 9.43 9.72 10.38
C GLN A 138 10.42 8.91 9.54
N ALA A 139 11.69 8.89 9.96
CA ALA A 139 12.78 8.23 9.22
C ALA A 139 12.50 6.77 8.81
N SER A 140 11.70 6.04 9.59
CA SER A 140 11.34 4.64 9.29
C SER A 140 9.95 4.26 9.80
N SER A 141 9.07 5.24 9.97
CA SER A 141 7.75 5.03 10.54
C SER A 141 6.80 6.16 10.17
N TYR A 142 5.51 5.96 10.44
CA TYR A 142 4.49 6.98 10.24
C TYR A 142 3.65 7.12 11.49
N ASP A 143 3.49 8.36 11.97
CA ASP A 143 2.68 8.65 13.16
C ASP A 143 1.22 8.90 12.77
N LEU A 144 0.32 8.15 13.40
CA LEU A 144 -1.13 8.27 13.30
C LEU A 144 -1.66 9.16 14.42
N ILE A 145 -2.82 9.77 14.19
CA ILE A 145 -3.53 10.55 15.21
C ILE A 145 -4.90 9.99 15.56
N ILE A 146 -5.44 10.45 16.69
CA ILE A 146 -6.78 10.08 17.13
C ILE A 146 -7.82 10.71 16.19
N GLY A 147 -8.64 9.86 15.56
CA GLY A 147 -9.79 10.28 14.76
C GLY A 147 -11.08 10.35 15.59
N GLY A 148 -11.19 9.51 16.62
CA GLY A 148 -12.35 9.50 17.49
C GLY A 148 -12.43 8.31 18.45
N VAL A 149 -13.60 8.13 19.04
CA VAL A 149 -13.92 7.04 19.96
C VAL A 149 -15.24 6.36 19.60
N TRP A 150 -15.34 5.07 19.85
CA TRP A 150 -16.59 4.33 19.74
C TRP A 150 -17.43 4.54 21.00
N ARG A 151 -18.67 5.03 20.84
CA ARG A 151 -19.57 5.21 22.00
C ARG A 151 -20.09 3.87 22.51
N ASP A 152 -20.44 2.96 21.61
CA ASP A 152 -20.73 1.58 21.95
C ASP A 152 -19.48 0.72 21.76
N LYS A 153 -18.82 0.39 22.89
CA LYS A 153 -17.58 -0.38 22.91
C LYS A 153 -17.79 -1.85 22.55
N SER A 154 -19.01 -2.37 22.73
CA SER A 154 -19.38 -3.75 22.48
C SER A 154 -19.78 -3.99 21.03
N ALA A 155 -20.54 -3.05 20.45
CA ALA A 155 -21.00 -3.15 19.06
C ALA A 155 -20.04 -2.49 18.06
N MET A 156 -19.04 -1.72 18.53
CA MET A 156 -18.23 -0.83 17.67
C MET A 156 -19.11 0.00 16.73
N ASP A 157 -20.20 0.51 17.29
CA ASP A 157 -21.21 1.31 16.59
C ASP A 157 -21.22 2.72 17.20
N ARG A 158 -21.69 3.70 16.41
CA ARG A 158 -21.84 5.11 16.81
C ARG A 158 -20.51 5.76 17.19
N ALA A 159 -19.65 5.94 16.20
CA ALA A 159 -18.42 6.70 16.35
C ALA A 159 -18.68 8.15 16.80
N LYS A 160 -17.92 8.62 17.78
CA LYS A 160 -17.75 10.04 18.08
C LYS A 160 -16.40 10.45 17.52
N PHE A 161 -16.43 11.09 16.37
CA PHE A 161 -15.25 11.74 15.82
C PHE A 161 -14.83 12.94 16.66
N LEU A 162 -13.53 13.16 16.73
CA LEU A 162 -12.95 14.33 17.36
C LEU A 162 -12.40 15.28 16.29
N SER A 163 -12.36 16.56 16.62
CA SER A 163 -11.75 17.63 15.82
C SER A 163 -10.46 18.10 16.48
N GLU A 164 -9.61 18.82 15.74
CA GLU A 164 -8.34 19.36 16.25
C GLU A 164 -8.50 20.30 17.47
N ARG A 165 -9.69 20.82 17.71
CA ARG A 165 -9.99 21.68 18.87
C ARG A 165 -10.43 20.87 20.10
N ASP A 166 -10.69 19.59 19.93
CA ASP A 166 -11.13 18.71 21.00
C ASP A 166 -9.94 18.15 21.78
N LEU A 167 -10.24 17.71 23.00
CA LEU A 167 -9.34 16.90 23.81
C LEU A 167 -9.85 15.46 23.82
N PHE A 168 -8.94 14.50 23.63
CA PHE A 168 -9.19 13.10 23.91
C PHE A 168 -8.96 12.85 25.40
N THR A 169 -10.04 12.59 26.13
CA THR A 169 -10.00 12.39 27.59
C THR A 169 -10.29 10.94 27.94
N VAL A 170 -9.42 10.33 28.75
CA VAL A 170 -9.64 9.01 29.37
C VAL A 170 -9.73 9.20 30.87
N ARG A 171 -10.89 8.84 31.43
CA ARG A 171 -11.15 9.02 32.87
C ARG A 171 -10.29 8.10 33.72
N ALA A 172 -10.00 8.52 34.94
CA ALA A 172 -9.32 7.69 35.93
C ALA A 172 -9.94 6.28 36.04
N HIS A 173 -9.09 5.25 36.11
CA HIS A 173 -9.46 3.83 36.18
C HIS A 173 -10.42 3.34 35.09
N SER A 174 -10.38 3.94 33.90
CA SER A 174 -11.25 3.58 32.79
C SER A 174 -10.46 3.33 31.50
N TYR A 175 -11.17 2.96 30.45
CA TYR A 175 -10.58 2.88 29.12
C TYR A 175 -11.54 3.47 28.08
N GLU A 176 -10.99 3.97 26.98
CA GLU A 176 -11.76 4.36 25.80
C GLU A 176 -11.38 3.50 24.60
N LEU A 177 -12.36 3.16 23.76
CA LEU A 177 -12.10 2.45 22.51
C LEU A 177 -11.92 3.50 21.41
N ALA A 178 -10.67 3.85 21.11
CA ALA A 178 -10.30 4.91 20.19
C ALA A 178 -9.96 4.35 18.81
N PHE A 179 -10.14 5.17 17.77
CA PHE A 179 -9.73 4.83 16.42
C PHE A 179 -8.91 5.96 15.77
N THR A 180 -8.07 5.59 14.80
CA THR A 180 -7.19 6.52 14.09
C THR A 180 -7.94 7.43 13.11
N LEU A 181 -7.44 8.63 12.85
CA LEU A 181 -8.01 9.50 11.82
C LEU A 181 -7.74 8.94 10.42
N GLU A 182 -6.56 8.39 10.24
CA GLU A 182 -6.10 7.80 9.00
C GLU A 182 -6.79 6.45 8.76
N THR A 183 -7.19 6.22 7.51
CA THR A 183 -7.61 4.92 7.00
C THR A 183 -6.44 4.32 6.23
N ILE A 184 -6.01 3.11 6.61
CA ILE A 184 -4.86 2.44 6.02
C ILE A 184 -5.37 1.34 5.08
N CYS A 185 -4.76 1.24 3.91
CA CYS A 185 -4.87 0.10 3.02
C CYS A 185 -3.48 -0.50 2.83
N MET A 186 -3.31 -1.71 3.34
CA MET A 186 -2.05 -2.45 3.30
C MET A 186 -1.97 -3.34 2.06
N PRO A 187 -0.85 -3.34 1.32
CA PRO A 187 -0.69 -4.25 0.20
C PRO A 187 -0.36 -5.67 0.69
N ALA A 188 -0.60 -6.66 -0.16
CA ALA A 188 -0.46 -8.08 0.17
C ALA A 188 0.98 -8.52 0.51
N PHE A 189 2.01 -7.77 0.11
CA PHE A 189 3.42 -8.15 0.28
C PHE A 189 4.09 -7.55 1.53
N MET A 190 3.35 -6.89 2.43
CA MET A 190 3.92 -6.26 3.63
C MET A 190 2.92 -6.25 4.78
N HIS A 191 3.44 -6.12 6.00
CA HIS A 191 2.64 -5.82 7.19
C HIS A 191 3.10 -4.48 7.80
N ALA A 192 2.42 -4.03 8.84
CA ALA A 192 2.94 -2.97 9.70
C ALA A 192 2.92 -3.40 11.16
N ARG A 193 3.94 -3.05 11.92
CA ARG A 193 3.92 -3.15 13.38
C ARG A 193 3.29 -1.90 13.96
N VAL A 194 2.44 -2.10 14.97
CA VAL A 194 1.81 -1.00 15.70
C VAL A 194 2.58 -0.77 17.01
N SER A 195 2.84 0.47 17.36
CA SER A 195 3.35 0.86 18.67
C SER A 195 2.63 2.11 19.15
N GLN A 196 2.45 2.26 20.46
CA GLN A 196 2.03 3.54 21.03
C GLN A 196 3.13 4.59 20.86
N SER A 197 2.77 5.84 20.59
CA SER A 197 3.76 6.90 20.47
C SER A 197 4.44 7.16 21.82
N ALA A 198 5.69 7.63 21.79
CA ALA A 198 6.42 7.93 23.01
C ALA A 198 5.80 9.11 23.79
N SER A 199 5.19 10.07 23.09
CA SER A 199 4.47 11.19 23.73
C SER A 199 3.25 10.69 24.48
N PHE A 200 2.49 9.79 23.86
CA PHE A 200 1.30 9.19 24.44
C PHE A 200 1.63 8.29 25.64
N ALA A 201 2.68 7.47 25.54
CA ALA A 201 3.13 6.62 26.65
C ALA A 201 3.55 7.43 27.89
N ARG A 202 4.14 8.62 27.70
CA ARG A 202 4.55 9.50 28.81
C ARG A 202 3.37 10.17 29.52
N SER A 203 2.18 10.18 28.93
CA SER A 203 0.99 10.72 29.58
C SER A 203 0.48 9.86 30.74
N GLY A 204 0.93 8.60 30.84
CA GLY A 204 0.41 7.61 31.79
C GLY A 204 -0.71 6.73 31.21
N LEU A 205 -1.10 6.94 29.95
CA LEU A 205 -2.02 6.07 29.22
C LEU A 205 -1.31 4.83 28.67
N ILE A 206 -2.04 3.71 28.64
CA ILE A 206 -1.57 2.44 28.09
C ILE A 206 -2.48 2.02 26.94
N VAL A 207 -1.91 1.73 25.78
CA VAL A 207 -2.67 1.26 24.61
C VAL A 207 -2.63 -0.27 24.52
N SER A 208 -3.80 -0.91 24.53
CA SER A 208 -4.00 -2.31 24.19
C SER A 208 -4.35 -2.41 22.71
N HIS A 209 -3.41 -2.94 21.91
CA HIS A 209 -3.55 -3.09 20.46
C HIS A 209 -3.08 -4.47 19.99
N GLY A 210 -3.55 -4.89 18.81
CA GLY A 210 -2.97 -6.02 18.10
C GLY A 210 -1.50 -5.72 17.73
N PRO A 211 -0.63 -6.74 17.67
CA PRO A 211 0.80 -6.49 17.44
C PRO A 211 1.10 -5.98 16.02
N ILE A 212 0.24 -6.31 15.05
CA ILE A 212 0.46 -6.04 13.63
C ILE A 212 -0.83 -5.56 12.94
N VAL A 213 -0.65 -4.87 11.82
CA VAL A 213 -1.64 -4.64 10.76
C VAL A 213 -1.34 -5.65 9.66
N ASP A 214 -2.29 -6.54 9.39
CA ASP A 214 -2.11 -7.64 8.44
C ASP A 214 -2.02 -7.16 6.98
N PRO A 215 -1.37 -7.96 6.11
CA PRO A 215 -1.46 -7.74 4.66
C PRO A 215 -2.92 -7.72 4.19
N CYS A 216 -3.22 -6.89 3.20
CA CYS A 216 -4.58 -6.65 2.68
C CYS A 216 -5.56 -6.02 3.69
N PHE A 217 -5.11 -5.58 4.87
CA PHE A 217 -5.95 -4.84 5.79
C PHE A 217 -6.43 -3.52 5.15
N GLU A 218 -7.72 -3.22 5.32
CA GLU A 218 -8.30 -1.93 4.94
C GLU A 218 -9.20 -1.40 6.05
N GLY A 219 -8.88 -0.21 6.59
CA GLY A 219 -9.71 0.43 7.61
C GLY A 219 -8.94 1.38 8.53
N VAL A 220 -9.61 1.82 9.58
CA VAL A 220 -8.99 2.54 10.70
C VAL A 220 -8.47 1.55 11.74
N LEU A 221 -7.40 1.90 12.45
CA LEU A 221 -6.95 1.08 13.58
C LEU A 221 -7.78 1.43 14.80
N THR A 222 -8.43 0.43 15.39
CA THR A 222 -9.16 0.57 16.66
C THR A 222 -8.36 -0.07 17.78
N VAL A 223 -8.16 0.67 18.88
CA VAL A 223 -7.38 0.24 20.04
C VAL A 223 -8.07 0.64 21.34
N ALA A 224 -7.87 -0.13 22.40
CA ALA A 224 -8.36 0.23 23.73
C ALA A 224 -7.28 1.03 24.47
N VAL A 225 -7.62 2.24 24.91
CA VAL A 225 -6.71 3.13 25.64
C VAL A 225 -7.11 3.15 27.10
N HIS A 226 -6.23 2.69 27.97
CA HIS A 226 -6.46 2.54 29.41
C HIS A 226 -5.79 3.66 30.19
N ASN A 227 -6.51 4.19 31.17
CA ASN A 227 -5.97 5.04 32.22
C ASN A 227 -6.07 4.29 33.55
N TYR A 228 -4.92 3.90 34.10
CA TYR A 228 -4.82 3.24 35.40
C TYR A 228 -4.54 4.22 36.55
N GLY A 229 -4.27 5.49 36.24
CA GLY A 229 -4.04 6.53 37.23
C GLY A 229 -5.32 6.99 37.92
N ASP A 230 -5.12 7.83 38.93
CA ASP A 230 -6.18 8.37 39.79
C ASP A 230 -6.78 9.69 39.26
N GLU A 231 -6.21 10.24 38.18
CA GLU A 231 -6.63 11.51 37.56
C GLU A 231 -7.06 11.31 36.10
N ASP A 232 -7.98 12.14 35.62
CA ASP A 232 -8.38 12.17 34.23
C ASP A 232 -7.24 12.71 33.35
N ILE A 233 -6.87 11.97 32.30
CA ILE A 233 -5.81 12.37 31.38
C ILE A 233 -6.46 12.86 30.09
N SER A 234 -6.06 14.05 29.63
CA SER A 234 -6.54 14.66 28.39
C SER A 234 -5.39 14.98 27.44
N ILE A 235 -5.50 14.53 26.20
CA ILE A 235 -4.49 14.72 25.15
C ILE A 235 -5.11 15.57 24.02
N PRO A 236 -4.42 16.61 23.53
CA PRO A 236 -4.84 17.33 22.34
C PRO A 236 -5.00 16.42 21.12
N VAL A 237 -6.09 16.58 20.38
CA VAL A 237 -6.25 15.90 19.10
C VAL A 237 -5.26 16.50 18.10
N GLY A 238 -4.48 15.63 17.45
CA GLY A 238 -3.39 16.03 16.55
C GLY A 238 -2.01 15.60 17.04
N ASP A 239 -1.87 15.29 18.33
CA ASP A 239 -0.65 14.70 18.89
C ASP A 239 -0.47 13.25 18.38
N PRO A 240 0.77 12.79 18.17
CA PRO A 240 1.06 11.42 17.78
C PRO A 240 0.44 10.40 18.74
N PHE A 241 -0.40 9.51 18.22
CA PHE A 241 -1.12 8.51 19.00
C PHE A 241 -0.50 7.13 18.86
N LEU A 242 -0.45 6.62 17.63
CA LEU A 242 0.17 5.35 17.27
C LEU A 242 1.26 5.60 16.24
N THR A 243 2.26 4.73 16.21
CA THR A 243 3.34 4.76 15.23
C THR A 243 3.32 3.43 14.47
N LEU A 244 3.33 3.52 13.13
CA LEU A 244 3.44 2.36 12.25
C LEU A 244 4.86 2.20 11.73
N VAL A 245 5.39 0.99 11.87
CA VAL A 245 6.63 0.57 11.21
C VAL A 245 6.26 -0.44 10.13
N PHE A 246 6.51 -0.07 8.88
CA PHE A 246 6.18 -0.89 7.72
C PHE A 246 7.29 -1.87 7.41
N GLU A 247 6.97 -3.15 7.21
CA GLU A 247 7.97 -4.19 6.91
C GLU A 247 7.54 -5.04 5.73
N ARG A 248 8.43 -5.18 4.74
CA ARG A 248 8.24 -6.08 3.60
C ARG A 248 8.36 -7.53 4.01
N LEU A 249 7.45 -8.34 3.51
CA LEU A 249 7.50 -9.80 3.67
C LEU A 249 8.54 -10.38 2.71
N THR A 250 9.09 -11.54 3.09
CA THR A 250 10.05 -12.28 2.26
C THR A 250 9.40 -12.93 1.04
N ALA A 251 8.07 -13.10 1.06
CA ALA A 251 7.29 -13.69 -0.03
C ALA A 251 5.81 -13.32 0.14
N MET A 252 5.03 -13.47 -0.95
CA MET A 252 3.58 -13.27 -0.92
C MET A 252 2.88 -14.31 -0.02
N PRO A 253 2.05 -13.89 0.94
CA PRO A 253 1.34 -14.80 1.82
C PRO A 253 0.18 -15.48 1.09
N GLN A 254 0.11 -16.82 1.18
CA GLN A 254 -0.95 -17.61 0.53
C GLN A 254 -2.35 -17.25 1.05
N LYS A 255 -2.45 -16.89 2.33
CA LYS A 255 -3.71 -16.53 3.01
C LYS A 255 -4.15 -15.07 2.78
N ALA A 256 -3.34 -14.20 2.17
CA ALA A 256 -3.75 -12.80 1.95
C ALA A 256 -5.01 -12.68 1.09
N ARG A 257 -5.26 -13.64 0.19
CA ARG A 257 -6.48 -13.67 -0.63
C ARG A 257 -7.73 -14.07 0.16
N GLU A 258 -7.56 -14.81 1.24
CA GLU A 258 -8.63 -15.33 2.11
C GLU A 258 -8.96 -14.36 3.25
N LEU A 259 -7.97 -13.57 3.70
CA LEU A 259 -8.03 -12.70 4.86
C LEU A 259 -8.76 -11.37 4.66
N ARG A 260 -9.51 -11.17 3.55
CA ARG A 260 -10.28 -9.93 3.34
C ARG A 260 -11.22 -9.73 4.54
N PRO A 261 -10.93 -8.80 5.47
CA PRO A 261 -11.87 -8.50 6.53
C PRO A 261 -13.09 -7.90 5.84
N ASP A 262 -14.29 -8.16 6.33
CA ASP A 262 -15.46 -7.43 5.87
C ASP A 262 -15.17 -5.92 6.10
N PRO A 263 -15.11 -5.07 5.05
CA PRO A 263 -14.76 -3.66 5.21
C PRO A 263 -15.69 -2.92 6.17
N SER A 264 -16.90 -3.45 6.41
CA SER A 264 -17.84 -2.90 7.39
C SER A 264 -17.37 -3.04 8.84
N GLN A 265 -16.45 -3.96 9.16
CA GLN A 265 -15.97 -4.18 10.52
C GLN A 265 -14.93 -3.14 10.98
N ASN A 266 -14.19 -2.53 10.04
CA ASN A 266 -13.09 -1.61 10.34
C ASN A 266 -13.26 -0.22 9.70
N ARG A 267 -14.44 0.09 9.18
CA ARG A 267 -14.79 1.45 8.75
C ARG A 267 -15.80 2.04 9.72
N PRO A 268 -15.57 3.27 10.23
CA PRO A 268 -16.64 4.04 10.82
C PRO A 268 -17.81 4.13 9.83
N VAL A 269 -19.02 3.82 10.30
CA VAL A 269 -20.26 3.80 9.49
C VAL A 269 -20.45 5.10 8.67
N ASP A 270 -19.87 6.22 9.14
CA ASP A 270 -19.98 7.54 8.52
C ASP A 270 -18.72 7.98 7.72
N ALA A 271 -17.73 7.09 7.51
CA ALA A 271 -16.49 7.42 6.79
C ALA A 271 -16.71 7.80 5.32
N GLU A 272 -17.74 7.23 4.68
CA GLU A 272 -18.14 7.55 3.31
C GLU A 272 -18.76 8.96 3.21
N GLU A 273 -19.60 9.35 4.18
CA GLU A 273 -20.12 10.73 4.29
C GLU A 273 -19.02 11.75 4.57
N ARG A 274 -17.99 11.38 5.34
CA ARG A 274 -16.83 12.26 5.55
C ARG A 274 -15.90 12.36 4.34
N ARG A 275 -15.67 11.27 3.60
CA ARG A 275 -14.96 11.34 2.30
C ARG A 275 -15.65 12.34 1.38
N LEU A 276 -16.96 12.21 1.24
CA LEU A 276 -17.80 13.14 0.48
C LEU A 276 -17.74 14.55 1.07
N SER A 277 -17.74 14.73 2.39
CA SER A 277 -17.67 16.05 3.04
C SER A 277 -16.32 16.73 2.87
N THR A 278 -15.21 16.00 2.98
CA THR A 278 -13.85 16.52 2.80
C THR A 278 -13.58 16.86 1.35
N GLU A 279 -14.03 16.01 0.42
CA GLU A 279 -13.96 16.25 -1.02
C GLU A 279 -14.83 17.46 -1.43
N ASN A 280 -16.04 17.59 -0.86
CA ASN A 280 -16.88 18.77 -1.04
C ASN A 280 -16.27 20.05 -0.43
N ARG A 281 -15.56 19.95 0.70
CA ARG A 281 -14.84 21.08 1.31
C ARG A 281 -13.72 21.55 0.39
N LEU A 282 -12.89 20.63 -0.11
CA LEU A 282 -11.78 20.95 -1.01
C LEU A 282 -12.27 21.54 -2.34
N LEU A 283 -13.38 21.01 -2.88
CA LEU A 283 -14.04 21.58 -4.07
C LEU A 283 -14.53 23.00 -3.83
N ARG A 284 -15.11 23.29 -2.66
CA ARG A 284 -15.55 24.65 -2.30
C ARG A 284 -14.39 25.62 -2.14
N GLU A 285 -13.27 25.18 -1.55
CA GLU A 285 -12.06 26.00 -1.44
C GLU A 285 -11.45 26.31 -2.81
N LYS A 286 -11.37 25.30 -3.70
CA LYS A 286 -10.92 25.49 -5.10
C LYS A 286 -11.85 26.42 -5.89
N LEU A 287 -13.17 26.29 -5.70
CA LEU A 287 -14.16 27.16 -6.34
C LEU A 287 -14.00 28.61 -5.89
N ALA A 288 -13.87 28.85 -4.58
CA ALA A 288 -13.66 30.18 -4.01
C ALA A 288 -12.33 30.81 -4.50
N ALA A 289 -11.26 30.03 -4.58
CA ALA A 289 -9.99 30.50 -5.13
C ALA A 289 -10.08 30.85 -6.63
N MET A 290 -10.87 30.10 -7.40
CA MET A 290 -11.10 30.39 -8.83
C MET A 290 -11.93 31.65 -9.04
N GLU A 291 -12.99 31.85 -8.25
CA GLU A 291 -13.82 33.06 -8.29
C GLU A 291 -13.02 34.32 -7.95
N ALA A 292 -12.15 34.25 -6.94
CA ALA A 292 -11.23 35.34 -6.59
C ALA A 292 -10.28 35.70 -7.74
N ARG A 293 -9.79 34.72 -8.50
CA ARG A 293 -8.91 34.94 -9.67
C ARG A 293 -9.66 35.59 -10.83
N ILE A 294 -10.90 35.20 -11.09
CA ILE A 294 -11.75 35.80 -12.14
C ILE A 294 -12.10 37.25 -11.79
N ALA A 295 -12.45 37.52 -10.52
CA ALA A 295 -12.72 38.87 -10.03
C ALA A 295 -11.49 39.80 -10.11
N ALA A 296 -10.28 39.26 -9.94
CA ALA A 296 -9.04 40.00 -10.13
C ALA A 296 -8.75 40.30 -11.61
N ALA A 297 -8.95 39.32 -12.51
CA ALA A 297 -8.73 39.48 -13.94
C ALA A 297 -9.74 40.42 -14.64
N THR A 298 -10.90 40.66 -14.03
CA THR A 298 -11.94 41.58 -14.54
C THR A 298 -11.82 43.01 -14.00
N ARG A 299 -10.83 43.26 -13.12
CA ARG A 299 -10.57 44.58 -12.51
C ARG A 299 -9.42 45.38 -13.14
N ASP A 300 -8.74 44.83 -14.15
CA ASP A 300 -7.80 45.60 -14.98
C ASP A 300 -8.46 45.97 -16.33
N PRO A 301 -8.82 47.25 -16.56
CA PRO A 301 -9.18 47.76 -17.87
C PRO A 301 -7.97 47.98 -18.78
#